data_AF-A0A943A4E7-F1
#
_entry.id   AF-A0A943A4E7-F1
#
_cell.length_a   1.000
_cell.length_b   1.000
_cell.length_c   1.000
_cell.angle_alpha   90.00
_cell.angle_beta   90.00
_cell.angle_gamma   90.00
#
_symmetry.space_group_name_H-M   'P 1'
#
loop_
_entity.id
_entity.type
_entity.pdbx_description
1 polymer ?
#
loop_
_entity_poly.entity_id
_entity_poly.type
_entity_poly.pdbx_seq_one_letter_code
_entity_poly.pdbx_strand_id
1 'polypeptide(L)'
;MELREVKRDAKGRFSKTDITGQVKLNTQGVQMRVVKYINSNKMYVSFDKYNEIKKVSKSAFDKGLVKCEGYFLEQQKSKIGERKINSSGQEMIITKYNGCNDVDVLFPKYNEEVKGVQYTHFKEGVLKSVFAPNVYGVGFLGTREKIDSRIWKTWSGMLERCYTNKYKRYIDCEVCKEWHNYSNFAKWYKENYYTIEDEIVELDKDVLRGSKKLYSPKTCVFIPRKINTFIATNTSRKTNGLPTGVYKRGNKIISIANFGDKRIERRFDNIIEASKWYIDKKTEYYNKIVDSYLGIIPNSIYKILKEYKIKQIK
;
A
#
# COMPACT_ATOMS: atom_id res chain seq x y z
N MET A 1 59.46 -15.57 37.95
CA MET A 1 59.12 -16.33 36.72
C MET A 1 59.33 -17.80 37.03
N GLU A 2 58.28 -18.50 37.48
CA GLU A 2 58.33 -19.95 37.61
C GLU A 2 57.86 -20.58 36.30
N LEU A 3 58.79 -21.23 35.62
CA LEU A 3 58.55 -22.00 34.40
C LEU A 3 57.74 -23.25 34.76
N ARG A 4 56.47 -23.29 34.34
CA ARG A 4 55.64 -24.49 34.42
C ARG A 4 56.16 -25.54 33.44
N GLU A 5 56.54 -26.70 33.95
CA GLU A 5 56.94 -27.86 33.15
C GLU A 5 55.80 -28.33 32.23
N VAL A 6 56.11 -28.47 30.94
CA VAL A 6 55.19 -28.94 29.90
C VAL A 6 55.32 -30.45 29.76
N LYS A 7 54.31 -31.21 30.21
CA LYS A 7 54.27 -32.67 30.00
C LYS A 7 53.93 -32.99 28.53
N ARG A 8 54.67 -33.93 27.93
CA ARG A 8 54.48 -34.44 26.55
C ARG A 8 54.02 -35.90 26.60
N ASP A 9 53.22 -36.34 25.64
CA ASP A 9 52.84 -37.75 25.50
C ASP A 9 53.95 -38.59 24.85
N ALA A 10 53.78 -39.92 24.85
CA ALA A 10 54.74 -40.88 24.29
C ALA A 10 55.02 -40.71 22.77
N LYS A 11 54.35 -39.76 22.09
CA LYS A 11 54.55 -39.42 20.68
C LYS A 11 55.06 -37.99 20.47
N GLY A 12 55.54 -37.33 21.53
CA GLY A 12 56.11 -35.98 21.46
C GLY A 12 55.09 -34.88 21.21
N ARG A 13 53.78 -35.16 21.33
CA ARG A 13 52.74 -34.14 21.21
C ARG A 13 52.53 -33.46 22.56
N PHE A 14 52.30 -32.14 22.55
CA PHE A 14 51.92 -31.38 23.74
C PHE A 14 50.74 -32.08 24.44
N SER A 15 50.82 -32.32 25.76
CA SER A 15 49.68 -32.91 26.48
C SER A 15 48.45 -32.05 26.20
N LYS A 16 47.34 -32.69 25.82
CA LYS A 16 46.03 -32.04 25.70
C LYS A 16 45.78 -31.34 27.03
N THR A 17 45.89 -30.01 27.07
CA THR A 17 45.62 -29.23 28.28
C THR A 17 44.18 -29.54 28.67
N ASP A 18 44.00 -30.26 29.78
CA ASP A 18 42.67 -30.50 30.32
C ASP A 18 42.13 -29.14 30.77
N ILE A 19 41.04 -28.72 30.13
CA ILE A 19 40.38 -27.43 30.38
C ILE A 19 39.13 -27.59 31.26
N THR A 20 38.96 -28.75 31.88
CA THR A 20 37.86 -29.00 32.83
C THR A 20 37.90 -27.98 33.97
N GLY A 21 36.73 -27.49 34.37
CA GLY A 21 36.58 -26.44 35.38
C GLY A 21 36.70 -25.00 34.85
N GLN A 22 37.18 -24.78 33.61
CA GLN A 22 37.23 -23.44 33.03
C GLN A 22 35.84 -22.82 32.92
N VAL A 23 35.76 -21.52 33.20
CA VAL A 23 34.52 -20.74 33.20
C VAL A 23 34.67 -19.57 32.22
N LYS A 24 33.60 -19.28 31.49
CA LYS A 24 33.53 -18.14 30.56
C LYS A 24 32.08 -17.68 30.39
N LEU A 25 31.86 -16.47 29.90
CA LEU A 25 30.54 -16.01 29.47
C LEU A 25 30.28 -16.38 28.01
N ASN A 26 29.06 -16.80 27.70
CA ASN A 26 28.61 -16.93 26.32
C ASN A 26 28.17 -15.57 25.75
N THR A 27 27.78 -15.56 24.47
CA THR A 27 27.24 -14.38 23.76
C THR A 27 25.90 -13.87 24.30
N GLN A 28 25.22 -14.63 25.16
CA GLN A 28 24.01 -14.22 25.88
C GLN A 28 24.33 -13.61 27.25
N GLY A 29 25.61 -13.50 27.63
CA GLY A 29 26.03 -13.05 28.97
C GLY A 29 25.85 -14.10 30.07
N VAL A 30 25.58 -15.36 29.71
CA VAL A 30 25.38 -16.46 30.66
C VAL A 30 26.70 -17.18 30.90
N GLN A 31 27.00 -17.42 32.18
CA GLN A 31 28.18 -18.17 32.57
C GLN A 31 28.07 -19.64 32.15
N MET A 32 29.13 -20.13 31.51
CA MET A 32 29.31 -21.50 31.07
C MET A 32 30.57 -22.10 31.70
N ARG A 33 30.48 -23.34 32.20
CA ARG A 33 31.57 -24.05 32.86
C ARG A 33 31.87 -25.35 32.15
N VAL A 34 33.15 -25.66 31.89
CA VAL A 34 33.55 -26.96 31.33
C VAL A 34 33.40 -28.05 32.40
N VAL A 35 32.48 -28.98 32.18
CA VAL A 35 32.24 -30.12 33.09
C VAL A 35 33.11 -31.33 32.72
N LYS A 36 33.38 -31.51 31.41
CA LYS A 36 34.19 -32.63 30.91
C LYS A 36 34.80 -32.30 29.57
N TYR A 37 36.12 -32.39 29.46
CA TYR A 37 36.84 -32.28 28.19
C TYR A 37 37.25 -33.67 27.66
N ILE A 38 36.96 -33.97 26.38
CA ILE A 38 37.41 -35.22 25.72
C ILE A 38 38.43 -34.89 24.63
N ASN A 39 38.07 -33.98 23.72
CA ASN A 39 38.95 -33.46 22.68
C ASN A 39 38.39 -32.12 22.14
N SER A 40 39.11 -31.50 21.21
CA SER A 40 38.73 -30.20 20.61
C SER A 40 37.34 -30.19 19.96
N ASN A 41 36.85 -31.34 19.50
CA ASN A 41 35.54 -31.48 18.84
C ASN A 41 34.43 -31.94 19.79
N LYS A 42 34.77 -32.40 21.00
CA LYS A 42 33.81 -32.94 21.97
C LYS A 42 34.21 -32.58 23.39
N MET A 43 33.41 -31.71 23.99
CA MET A 43 33.42 -31.37 25.41
C MET A 43 32.00 -31.14 25.91
N TYR A 44 31.82 -31.12 27.22
CA TYR A 44 30.54 -30.88 27.89
C TYR A 44 30.66 -29.63 28.75
N VAL A 45 29.68 -28.75 28.59
CA VAL A 45 29.65 -27.44 29.22
C VAL A 45 28.32 -27.28 29.96
N SER A 46 28.35 -26.86 31.22
CA SER A 46 27.15 -26.58 32.03
C SER A 46 26.82 -25.10 32.05
N PHE A 47 25.52 -24.80 32.14
CA PHE A 47 24.96 -23.53 32.55
C PHE A 47 24.31 -23.75 33.92
N ASP A 48 25.08 -23.58 35.00
CA ASP A 48 24.69 -23.97 36.36
C ASP A 48 23.36 -23.32 36.79
N LYS A 49 23.12 -22.03 36.43
CA LYS A 49 21.87 -21.30 36.71
C LYS A 49 20.62 -22.01 36.16
N TYR A 50 20.75 -22.70 35.02
CA TYR A 50 19.64 -23.27 34.26
C TYR A 50 19.61 -24.79 34.30
N ASN A 51 20.51 -25.42 35.08
CA ASN A 51 20.66 -26.87 35.16
C ASN A 51 20.76 -27.54 33.77
N GLU A 52 21.51 -26.91 32.87
CA GLU A 52 21.59 -27.31 31.46
C GLU A 52 23.01 -27.72 31.10
N ILE A 53 23.19 -28.86 30.42
CA ILE A 53 24.49 -29.32 29.92
C ILE A 53 24.43 -29.47 28.39
N LYS A 54 25.44 -28.92 27.69
CA LYS A 54 25.58 -29.02 26.23
C LYS A 54 26.86 -29.72 25.84
N LYS A 55 26.75 -30.60 24.84
CA LYS A 55 27.90 -31.17 24.13
C LYS A 55 28.32 -30.20 23.02
N VAL A 56 29.56 -29.73 23.05
CA VAL A 56 30.08 -28.69 22.14
C VAL A 56 31.52 -28.97 21.71
N SER A 57 32.03 -28.15 20.79
CA SER A 57 33.46 -28.09 20.48
C SER A 57 34.16 -27.04 21.34
N LYS A 58 35.48 -27.16 21.49
CA LYS A 58 36.32 -26.18 22.16
C LYS A 58 36.22 -24.81 21.48
N SER A 59 36.18 -24.77 20.15
CA SER A 59 36.04 -23.51 19.39
C SER A 59 34.72 -22.78 19.71
N ALA A 60 33.60 -23.50 19.84
CA ALA A 60 32.32 -22.88 20.19
C ALA A 60 32.32 -22.32 21.62
N PHE A 61 32.94 -23.02 22.57
CA PHE A 61 33.16 -22.52 23.94
C PHE A 61 34.09 -21.31 23.95
N ASP A 62 35.25 -21.39 23.30
CA ASP A 62 36.23 -20.31 23.25
C ASP A 62 35.62 -19.03 22.64
N LYS A 63 34.72 -19.16 21.67
CA LYS A 63 34.00 -18.03 21.05
C LYS A 63 32.73 -17.61 21.77
N GLY A 64 32.30 -18.30 22.83
CA GLY A 64 31.03 -18.00 23.53
C GLY A 64 29.76 -18.30 22.73
N LEU A 65 29.83 -19.16 21.71
CA LEU A 65 28.72 -19.43 20.79
C LEU A 65 27.72 -20.48 21.34
N VAL A 66 28.01 -21.08 22.49
CA VAL A 66 27.12 -22.06 23.12
C VAL A 66 25.87 -21.36 23.64
N LYS A 67 24.71 -21.67 23.06
CA LYS A 67 23.42 -21.12 23.50
C LYS A 67 22.87 -21.90 24.69
N CYS A 68 22.34 -21.15 25.66
CA CYS A 68 21.59 -21.65 26.80
C CYS A 68 20.09 -21.55 26.49
N GLU A 69 19.41 -22.69 26.47
CA GLU A 69 17.97 -22.79 26.23
C GLU A 69 17.18 -22.21 27.40
N GLY A 70 17.61 -22.48 28.64
CA GLY A 70 16.94 -21.96 29.83
C GLY A 70 16.87 -20.43 29.85
N TYR A 71 17.98 -19.76 29.50
CA TYR A 71 18.03 -18.31 29.34
C TYR A 71 17.09 -17.80 28.24
N PHE A 72 17.05 -18.50 27.10
CA PHE A 72 16.19 -18.13 25.99
C PHE A 72 14.70 -18.21 26.36
N LEU A 73 14.28 -19.29 27.03
CA LEU A 73 12.92 -19.48 27.52
C LEU A 73 12.52 -18.42 28.56
N GLU A 74 13.44 -18.06 29.46
CA GLU A 74 13.23 -16.97 30.43
C GLU A 74 12.98 -15.63 29.72
N GLN A 75 13.81 -15.29 28.73
CA GLN A 75 13.63 -14.09 27.91
C GLN A 75 12.29 -14.12 27.16
N GLN A 76 11.96 -15.23 26.50
CA GLN A 76 10.71 -15.38 25.77
C GLN A 76 9.49 -15.13 26.67
N LYS A 77 9.45 -15.75 27.86
CA LYS A 77 8.38 -15.53 28.84
C LYS A 77 8.28 -14.08 29.30
N SER A 78 9.42 -13.40 29.47
CA SER A 78 9.44 -11.98 29.88
C SER A 78 8.94 -11.02 28.80
N LYS A 79 9.01 -11.41 27.52
CA LYS A 79 8.68 -10.55 26.37
C LYS A 79 7.28 -10.77 25.81
N ILE A 80 6.79 -12.00 25.84
CA ILE A 80 5.42 -12.27 25.39
C ILE A 80 4.43 -11.53 26.30
N GLY A 81 3.48 -10.83 25.68
CA GLY A 81 2.51 -9.98 26.37
C GLY A 81 2.98 -8.54 26.62
N GLU A 82 4.23 -8.19 26.30
CA GLU A 82 4.72 -6.80 26.36
C GLU A 82 3.83 -5.92 25.47
N ARG A 83 3.33 -4.81 26.04
CA ARG A 83 2.43 -3.87 25.37
C ARG A 83 3.13 -2.54 25.12
N LYS A 84 2.81 -1.91 23.99
CA LYS A 84 3.29 -0.56 23.67
C LYS A 84 2.31 0.17 22.77
N ILE A 85 2.22 1.48 22.93
CA ILE A 85 1.58 2.37 21.96
C ILE A 85 2.64 2.87 20.96
N ASN A 86 2.36 2.74 19.67
CA ASN A 86 3.24 3.22 18.61
C ASN A 86 3.14 4.73 18.38
N SER A 87 3.99 5.26 17.49
CA SER A 87 4.01 6.68 17.09
C SER A 87 2.71 7.21 16.45
N SER A 88 1.78 6.34 16.07
CA SER A 88 0.47 6.68 15.50
C SER A 88 -0.69 6.40 16.47
N GLY A 89 -0.41 6.18 17.76
CA GLY A 89 -1.44 5.97 18.79
C GLY A 89 -2.08 4.58 18.79
N GLN A 90 -1.42 3.58 18.20
CA GLN A 90 -1.95 2.21 18.07
C GLN A 90 -1.32 1.30 19.11
N GLU A 91 -2.14 0.52 19.80
CA GLU A 91 -1.67 -0.54 20.69
C GLU A 91 -1.05 -1.70 19.90
N MET A 92 0.09 -2.17 20.41
CA MET A 92 0.86 -3.30 19.94
C MET A 92 1.14 -4.25 21.10
N ILE A 93 1.04 -5.55 20.85
CA ILE A 93 1.29 -6.61 21.84
C ILE A 93 2.24 -7.64 21.24
N ILE A 94 3.32 -8.00 21.93
CA ILE A 94 4.16 -9.13 21.51
C ILE A 94 3.40 -10.44 21.75
N THR A 95 3.14 -11.21 20.69
CA THR A 95 2.51 -12.54 20.78
C THR A 95 3.52 -13.67 20.73
N LYS A 96 4.68 -13.43 20.10
CA LYS A 96 5.77 -14.41 20.00
C LYS A 96 7.12 -13.71 20.06
N TYR A 97 8.09 -14.35 20.72
CA TYR A 97 9.46 -13.86 20.78
C TYR A 97 10.45 -15.01 20.57
N ASN A 98 11.06 -15.08 19.40
CA ASN A 98 12.09 -16.06 19.04
C ASN A 98 13.51 -15.47 19.08
N GLY A 99 13.64 -14.22 19.51
CA GLY A 99 14.87 -13.45 19.51
C GLY A 99 14.61 -12.02 19.03
N CYS A 100 15.62 -11.16 19.13
CA CYS A 100 15.48 -9.75 18.80
C CYS A 100 15.17 -9.46 17.32
N ASN A 101 15.34 -10.44 16.43
CA ASN A 101 15.08 -10.32 14.99
C ASN A 101 13.84 -11.09 14.52
N ASP A 102 13.17 -11.83 15.41
CA ASP A 102 12.00 -12.65 15.08
C ASP A 102 10.96 -12.50 16.21
N VAL A 103 10.17 -11.46 16.10
CA VAL A 103 9.08 -11.10 17.02
C VAL A 103 7.78 -11.05 16.24
N ASP A 104 6.71 -11.64 16.77
CA ASP A 104 5.37 -11.45 16.23
C ASP A 104 4.62 -10.43 17.10
N VAL A 105 3.96 -9.47 16.45
CA VAL A 105 3.31 -8.33 17.09
C VAL A 105 1.86 -8.23 16.62
N LEU A 106 0.93 -8.27 17.55
CA LEU A 106 -0.50 -8.08 17.32
C LEU A 106 -0.88 -6.59 17.46
N PHE A 107 -1.65 -6.09 16.50
CA PHE A 107 -2.43 -4.86 16.61
C PHE A 107 -3.89 -5.22 16.95
N PRO A 108 -4.31 -5.19 18.23
CA PRO A 108 -5.59 -5.77 18.65
C PRO A 108 -6.80 -5.13 18.00
N LYS A 109 -6.78 -3.79 17.83
CA LYS A 109 -7.86 -3.03 17.20
C LYS A 109 -8.23 -3.51 15.80
N TYR A 110 -7.24 -4.05 15.06
CA TYR A 110 -7.40 -4.48 13.68
C TYR A 110 -7.35 -6.00 13.52
N ASN A 111 -7.15 -6.73 14.62
CA ASN A 111 -6.87 -8.17 14.60
C ASN A 111 -5.76 -8.53 13.59
N GLU A 112 -4.70 -7.70 13.53
CA GLU A 112 -3.57 -7.88 12.61
C GLU A 112 -2.35 -8.38 13.36
N GLU A 113 -1.84 -9.56 12.98
CA GLU A 113 -0.56 -10.07 13.46
C GLU A 113 0.54 -9.83 12.42
N VAL A 114 1.59 -9.14 12.84
CA VAL A 114 2.78 -8.84 12.04
C VAL A 114 3.90 -9.75 12.48
N LYS A 115 4.37 -10.60 11.58
CA LYS A 115 5.31 -11.68 11.91
C LYS A 115 6.75 -11.33 11.59
N GLY A 116 7.68 -11.88 12.37
CA GLY A 116 9.11 -11.83 12.09
C GLY A 116 9.70 -10.41 12.04
N VAL A 117 9.23 -9.51 12.90
CA VAL A 117 9.78 -8.15 13.00
C VAL A 117 10.93 -8.08 14.00
N GLN A 118 11.77 -7.06 13.88
CA GLN A 118 12.79 -6.78 14.88
C GLN A 118 12.15 -6.19 16.14
N TYR A 119 12.64 -6.62 17.31
CA TYR A 119 12.22 -6.10 18.61
C TYR A 119 12.46 -4.59 18.73
N THR A 120 13.51 -4.06 18.09
CA THR A 120 13.79 -2.62 18.02
C THR A 120 12.63 -1.85 17.39
N HIS A 121 12.01 -2.37 16.33
CA HIS A 121 10.86 -1.72 15.69
C HIS A 121 9.62 -1.67 16.60
N PHE A 122 9.39 -2.71 17.39
CA PHE A 122 8.38 -2.70 18.45
C PHE A 122 8.75 -1.67 19.52
N LYS A 123 9.97 -1.75 20.05
CA LYS A 123 10.49 -0.89 21.13
C LYS A 123 10.46 0.60 20.76
N GLU A 124 10.75 0.96 19.52
CA GLU A 124 10.73 2.34 19.02
C GLU A 124 9.33 2.81 18.61
N GLY A 125 8.37 1.90 18.43
CA GLY A 125 7.01 2.27 18.04
C GLY A 125 6.88 2.71 16.57
N VAL A 126 7.72 2.16 15.69
CA VAL A 126 7.71 2.48 14.24
C VAL A 126 6.80 1.55 13.44
N LEU A 127 6.46 0.37 13.98
CA LEU A 127 5.49 -0.54 13.35
C LEU A 127 4.11 0.10 13.30
N LYS A 128 3.42 -0.03 12.17
CA LYS A 128 2.04 0.44 11.98
C LYS A 128 1.19 -0.68 11.38
N SER A 129 -0.09 -0.67 11.72
CA SER A 129 -1.08 -1.56 11.10
C SER A 129 -1.36 -1.14 9.66
N VAL A 130 -1.49 -2.11 8.75
CA VAL A 130 -1.89 -1.85 7.35
C VAL A 130 -3.38 -1.60 7.17
N PHE A 131 -4.18 -1.93 8.19
CA PHE A 131 -5.63 -1.71 8.22
C PHE A 131 -6.04 -0.40 8.89
N ALA A 132 -5.05 0.36 9.35
CA ALA A 132 -5.28 1.65 9.95
C ALA A 132 -5.44 2.74 8.90
N PRO A 133 -6.53 3.54 8.97
CA PRO A 133 -6.70 4.69 8.10
C PRO A 133 -5.55 5.70 8.26
N ASN A 134 -4.84 5.97 7.17
CA ASN A 134 -3.70 6.88 7.15
C ASN A 134 -3.63 7.74 5.87
N VAL A 135 -4.51 7.49 4.89
CA VAL A 135 -4.58 8.24 3.64
C VAL A 135 -5.89 9.04 3.61
N TYR A 136 -5.78 10.36 3.75
CA TYR A 136 -6.91 11.30 3.79
C TYR A 136 -8.01 10.90 4.78
N GLY A 137 -7.61 10.35 5.93
CA GLY A 137 -8.51 10.02 7.05
C GLY A 137 -9.32 8.73 6.90
N VAL A 138 -9.43 8.16 5.70
CA VAL A 138 -10.26 6.97 5.45
C VAL A 138 -9.50 5.81 4.79
N GLY A 139 -8.52 6.11 3.95
CA GLY A 139 -7.79 5.12 3.17
C GLY A 139 -6.75 4.37 3.98
N PHE A 140 -6.63 3.07 3.76
CA PHE A 140 -5.64 2.18 4.37
C PHE A 140 -5.12 1.16 3.34
N LEU A 141 -3.96 0.57 3.61
CA LEU A 141 -3.26 -0.26 2.63
C LEU A 141 -3.90 -1.65 2.45
N GLY A 142 -4.26 -2.29 3.56
CA GLY A 142 -4.78 -3.67 3.58
C GLY A 142 -3.76 -4.75 3.19
N THR A 143 -2.51 -4.39 2.91
CA THR A 143 -1.42 -5.32 2.56
C THR A 143 -0.06 -4.78 2.98
N ARG A 144 0.90 -5.68 3.21
CA ARG A 144 2.33 -5.40 3.38
C ARG A 144 3.13 -5.56 2.09
N GLU A 145 2.49 -5.98 1.01
CA GLU A 145 3.12 -6.11 -0.30
C GLU A 145 3.57 -4.75 -0.87
N LYS A 146 4.48 -4.81 -1.84
CA LYS A 146 4.97 -3.64 -2.55
C LYS A 146 3.81 -2.92 -3.26
N ILE A 147 3.68 -1.63 -2.97
CA ILE A 147 2.67 -0.75 -3.58
C ILE A 147 3.08 -0.41 -5.01
N ASP A 148 2.13 -0.53 -5.94
CA ASP A 148 2.31 -0.09 -7.33
C ASP A 148 2.10 1.42 -7.41
N SER A 149 3.08 2.13 -7.96
CA SER A 149 3.07 3.60 -7.97
C SER A 149 1.96 4.20 -8.85
N ARG A 150 1.55 3.50 -9.92
CA ARG A 150 0.49 3.96 -10.83
C ARG A 150 -0.89 3.77 -10.19
N ILE A 151 -1.10 2.59 -9.60
CA ILE A 151 -2.34 2.29 -8.87
C ILE A 151 -2.47 3.24 -7.68
N TRP A 152 -1.38 3.44 -6.93
CA TRP A 152 -1.33 4.36 -5.80
C TRP A 152 -1.74 5.78 -6.19
N LYS A 153 -1.15 6.34 -7.26
CA LYS A 153 -1.49 7.69 -7.73
C LYS A 153 -2.97 7.80 -8.08
N THR A 154 -3.54 6.79 -8.73
CA THR A 154 -4.96 6.78 -9.09
C THR A 154 -5.86 6.69 -7.85
N TRP A 155 -5.56 5.75 -6.95
CA TRP A 155 -6.32 5.50 -5.74
C TRP A 155 -6.26 6.67 -4.75
N SER A 156 -5.04 7.14 -4.43
CA SER A 156 -4.84 8.27 -3.53
C SER A 156 -5.42 9.55 -4.13
N GLY A 157 -5.28 9.79 -5.43
CA GLY A 157 -5.92 10.93 -6.09
C GLY A 157 -7.45 10.87 -6.03
N MET A 158 -8.05 9.68 -6.12
CA MET A 158 -9.50 9.49 -5.93
C MET A 158 -9.93 9.85 -4.51
N LEU A 159 -9.21 9.38 -3.49
CA LEU A 159 -9.48 9.70 -2.09
C LEU A 159 -9.26 11.19 -1.79
N GLU A 160 -8.17 11.78 -2.29
CA GLU A 160 -7.87 13.21 -2.10
C GLU A 160 -9.05 14.07 -2.56
N ARG A 161 -9.58 13.78 -3.76
CA ARG A 161 -10.71 14.51 -4.32
C ARG A 161 -11.93 14.49 -3.41
N CYS A 162 -12.22 13.36 -2.77
CA CYS A 162 -13.41 13.16 -1.96
C CYS A 162 -13.26 13.70 -0.52
N TYR A 163 -12.06 13.62 0.07
CA TYR A 163 -11.90 13.77 1.52
C TYR A 163 -11.02 14.94 1.98
N THR A 164 -10.57 15.83 1.07
CA THR A 164 -9.69 16.96 1.45
C THR A 164 -10.29 18.35 1.26
N ASN A 165 -11.57 18.48 0.87
CA ASN A 165 -12.24 19.75 0.51
C ASN A 165 -11.47 20.64 -0.51
N LYS A 166 -10.35 20.17 -1.04
CA LYS A 166 -9.46 20.87 -1.98
C LYS A 166 -10.16 21.19 -3.29
N TYR A 167 -11.09 20.35 -3.71
CA TYR A 167 -11.81 20.48 -4.97
C TYR A 167 -13.31 20.63 -4.72
N LYS A 168 -13.83 21.87 -4.80
CA LYS A 168 -15.26 22.19 -4.54
C LYS A 168 -16.26 21.30 -5.31
N ARG A 169 -15.90 20.84 -6.51
CA ARG A 169 -16.73 19.94 -7.34
C ARG A 169 -16.98 18.57 -6.70
N TYR A 170 -16.15 18.18 -5.74
CA TYR A 170 -16.14 16.85 -5.14
C TYR A 170 -16.58 16.86 -3.67
N ILE A 171 -17.11 17.98 -3.16
CA ILE A 171 -17.45 18.15 -1.72
C ILE A 171 -18.46 17.12 -1.19
N ASP A 172 -19.26 16.55 -2.08
CA ASP A 172 -20.25 15.53 -1.75
C ASP A 172 -19.92 14.17 -2.38
N CYS A 173 -18.73 14.03 -2.99
CA CYS A 173 -18.30 12.77 -3.58
C CYS A 173 -17.74 11.86 -2.50
N GLU A 174 -18.15 10.60 -2.55
CA GLU A 174 -17.71 9.55 -1.66
C GLU A 174 -17.01 8.43 -2.44
N VAL A 175 -16.30 7.57 -1.71
CA VAL A 175 -15.72 6.33 -2.22
C VAL A 175 -16.35 5.18 -1.45
N CYS A 176 -16.76 4.11 -2.13
CA CYS A 176 -17.32 2.95 -1.46
C CYS A 176 -16.34 2.38 -0.42
N LYS A 177 -16.86 1.88 0.71
CA LYS A 177 -16.05 1.38 1.84
C LYS A 177 -15.04 0.32 1.41
N GLU A 178 -15.39 -0.53 0.45
CA GLU A 178 -14.50 -1.54 -0.10
C GLU A 178 -13.21 -0.93 -0.68
N TRP A 179 -13.30 0.22 -1.35
CA TRP A 179 -12.18 0.92 -1.96
C TRP A 179 -11.44 1.87 -1.00
N HIS A 180 -11.86 1.96 0.26
CA HIS A 180 -11.00 2.54 1.31
C HIS A 180 -9.79 1.64 1.58
N ASN A 181 -9.88 0.36 1.23
CA ASN A 181 -8.75 -0.56 1.20
C ASN A 181 -8.04 -0.50 -0.17
N TYR A 182 -6.77 -0.09 -0.18
CA TYR A 182 -5.94 -0.05 -1.39
C TYR A 182 -5.87 -1.43 -2.08
N SER A 183 -5.70 -2.54 -1.36
CA SER A 183 -5.62 -3.88 -1.95
C SER A 183 -6.85 -4.24 -2.77
N ASN A 184 -8.04 -3.89 -2.28
CA ASN A 184 -9.29 -4.15 -3.00
C ASN A 184 -9.38 -3.31 -4.28
N PHE A 185 -9.05 -2.01 -4.19
CA PHE A 185 -8.99 -1.15 -5.37
C PHE A 185 -7.92 -1.63 -6.36
N ALA A 186 -6.74 -2.05 -5.88
CA ALA A 186 -5.65 -2.52 -6.72
C ALA A 186 -6.01 -3.79 -7.48
N LYS A 187 -6.76 -4.71 -6.84
CA LYS A 187 -7.31 -5.89 -7.51
C LYS A 187 -8.24 -5.48 -8.65
N TRP A 188 -9.25 -4.65 -8.36
CA TRP A 188 -10.18 -4.15 -9.36
C TRP A 188 -9.47 -3.39 -10.49
N TYR A 189 -8.48 -2.54 -10.14
CA TYR A 189 -7.68 -1.80 -11.09
C TYR A 189 -7.00 -2.74 -12.08
N LYS A 190 -6.31 -3.78 -11.60
CA LYS A 190 -5.61 -4.74 -12.46
C LYS A 190 -6.54 -5.51 -13.40
N GLU A 191 -7.76 -5.77 -12.96
CA GLU A 191 -8.78 -6.48 -13.76
C GLU A 191 -9.44 -5.58 -14.83
N ASN A 192 -9.44 -4.26 -14.65
CA ASN A 192 -10.23 -3.34 -15.49
C ASN A 192 -9.38 -2.31 -16.26
N TYR A 193 -8.13 -2.09 -15.86
CA TYR A 193 -7.25 -1.12 -16.50
C TYR A 193 -6.66 -1.68 -17.79
N TYR A 194 -6.54 -0.82 -18.79
CA TYR A 194 -5.91 -1.09 -20.07
C TYR A 194 -5.02 0.09 -20.46
N THR A 195 -4.09 -0.15 -21.38
CA THR A 195 -3.18 0.88 -21.90
C THR A 195 -3.52 1.18 -23.35
N ILE A 196 -3.34 2.44 -23.73
CA ILE A 196 -3.36 2.90 -25.12
C ILE A 196 -1.97 3.48 -25.39
N GLU A 197 -1.40 3.19 -26.56
CA GLU A 197 -0.13 3.79 -26.96
C GLU A 197 -0.24 5.32 -27.02
N ASP A 198 0.73 6.02 -26.44
CA ASP A 198 0.79 7.48 -26.36
C ASP A 198 -0.43 8.20 -25.75
N GLU A 199 -1.30 7.48 -25.03
CA GLU A 199 -2.46 8.08 -24.37
C GLU A 199 -2.64 7.62 -22.93
N ILE A 200 -3.04 8.57 -22.08
CA ILE A 200 -3.35 8.32 -20.67
C ILE A 200 -4.81 7.90 -20.54
N VAL A 201 -5.02 6.81 -19.81
CA VAL A 201 -6.34 6.30 -19.42
C VAL A 201 -6.63 6.74 -17.99
N GLU A 202 -7.82 7.30 -17.77
CA GLU A 202 -8.22 7.92 -16.50
C GLU A 202 -9.45 7.23 -15.91
N LEU A 203 -9.49 7.17 -14.57
CA LEU A 203 -10.65 6.69 -13.83
C LEU A 203 -11.74 7.77 -13.82
N ASP A 204 -12.89 7.46 -14.40
CA ASP A 204 -14.08 8.32 -14.37
C ASP A 204 -15.25 7.63 -13.68
N LYS A 205 -16.10 8.41 -12.99
CA LYS A 205 -17.29 7.92 -12.26
C LYS A 205 -18.63 8.35 -12.88
N ASP A 206 -18.60 9.28 -13.84
CA ASP A 206 -19.78 9.99 -14.33
C ASP A 206 -20.32 9.40 -15.64
N VAL A 207 -19.49 8.66 -16.40
CA VAL A 207 -19.87 8.03 -17.67
C VAL A 207 -20.95 6.96 -17.52
N LEU A 208 -20.83 6.04 -16.55
CA LEU A 208 -21.68 4.85 -16.49
C LEU A 208 -23.12 5.11 -16.04
N ARG A 209 -23.35 6.05 -15.11
CA ARG A 209 -24.66 6.20 -14.47
C ARG A 209 -25.09 7.64 -14.24
N GLY A 210 -24.51 8.59 -14.98
CA GLY A 210 -24.66 10.01 -14.70
C GLY A 210 -24.03 10.37 -13.34
N SER A 211 -24.18 11.63 -12.90
CA SER A 211 -23.49 12.19 -11.73
C SER A 211 -23.87 11.54 -10.39
N LYS A 212 -23.48 10.29 -10.18
CA LYS A 212 -23.45 9.68 -8.86
C LYS A 212 -22.21 10.21 -8.18
N LYS A 213 -22.40 10.80 -7.01
CA LYS A 213 -21.31 11.30 -6.17
C LYS A 213 -20.63 10.14 -5.42
N LEU A 214 -20.41 9.01 -6.10
CA LEU A 214 -19.86 7.79 -5.51
C LEU A 214 -18.90 7.11 -6.48
N TYR A 215 -17.64 6.94 -6.07
CA TYR A 215 -16.67 6.06 -6.70
C TYR A 215 -16.86 4.62 -6.21
N SER A 216 -17.06 3.69 -7.14
CA SER A 216 -17.23 2.26 -6.85
C SER A 216 -17.01 1.42 -8.12
N PRO A 217 -16.84 0.09 -8.02
CA PRO A 217 -16.77 -0.79 -9.20
C PRO A 217 -17.97 -0.65 -10.15
N LYS A 218 -19.14 -0.24 -9.64
CA LYS A 218 -20.40 -0.15 -10.40
C LYS A 218 -20.60 1.21 -11.08
N THR A 219 -19.82 2.22 -10.69
CA THR A 219 -19.95 3.60 -11.18
C THR A 219 -18.71 4.05 -11.93
N CYS A 220 -17.56 3.41 -11.68
CA CYS A 220 -16.31 3.79 -12.28
C CYS A 220 -15.95 2.98 -13.51
N VAL A 221 -15.27 3.64 -14.44
CA VAL A 221 -14.73 3.06 -15.67
C VAL A 221 -13.43 3.76 -16.04
N PHE A 222 -12.51 3.02 -16.65
CA PHE A 222 -11.30 3.59 -17.24
C PHE A 222 -11.57 4.03 -18.68
N ILE A 223 -11.36 5.32 -18.96
CA ILE A 223 -11.60 5.92 -20.28
C ILE A 223 -10.40 6.75 -20.75
N PRO A 224 -10.22 6.94 -22.07
CA PRO A 224 -9.18 7.81 -22.60
C PRO A 224 -9.34 9.24 -22.08
N ARG A 225 -8.22 9.90 -21.72
CA ARG A 225 -8.22 11.29 -21.23
C ARG A 225 -8.90 12.24 -22.19
N LYS A 226 -8.73 12.05 -23.51
CA LYS A 226 -9.34 12.90 -24.52
C LYS A 226 -10.87 12.89 -24.42
N ILE A 227 -11.45 11.71 -24.22
CA ILE A 227 -12.89 11.53 -24.01
C ILE A 227 -13.33 12.15 -22.68
N ASN A 228 -12.60 11.86 -21.60
CA ASN A 228 -12.91 12.38 -20.26
C ASN A 228 -12.94 13.93 -20.25
N THR A 229 -11.93 14.55 -20.86
CA THR A 229 -11.81 16.01 -20.97
C THR A 229 -12.95 16.60 -21.80
N PHE A 230 -13.33 15.95 -22.89
CA PHE A 230 -14.45 16.39 -23.71
C PHE A 230 -15.78 16.37 -22.92
N ILE A 231 -16.01 15.33 -22.12
CA ILE A 231 -17.20 15.22 -21.27
C ILE A 231 -17.19 16.32 -20.19
N ALA A 232 -16.07 16.51 -19.50
CA ALA A 232 -15.94 17.50 -18.43
C ALA A 232 -16.09 18.97 -18.90
N THR A 233 -15.63 19.28 -20.12
CA THR A 233 -15.76 20.64 -20.68
C THR A 233 -17.18 20.97 -21.15
N ASN A 234 -17.99 19.95 -21.45
CA ASN A 234 -19.40 20.16 -21.81
C ASN A 234 -20.29 20.48 -20.61
N THR A 235 -19.82 20.28 -19.39
CA THR A 235 -20.64 20.37 -18.18
C THR A 235 -20.37 21.58 -17.28
N SER A 236 -19.46 22.49 -17.65
CA SER A 236 -18.84 23.42 -16.69
C SER A 236 -19.11 24.92 -16.92
N ARG A 237 -20.03 25.32 -17.80
CA ARG A 237 -20.25 26.75 -18.10
C ARG A 237 -21.43 27.35 -17.34
N LYS A 238 -21.22 28.52 -16.72
CA LYS A 238 -22.30 29.42 -16.28
C LYS A 238 -23.06 29.87 -17.53
N THR A 239 -24.37 29.72 -17.51
CA THR A 239 -25.20 29.92 -18.71
C THR A 239 -26.03 31.19 -18.70
N ASN A 240 -25.95 32.04 -17.67
CA ASN A 240 -26.82 33.23 -17.51
C ASN A 240 -28.32 32.91 -17.77
N GLY A 241 -28.76 31.69 -17.43
CA GLY A 241 -30.14 31.21 -17.63
C GLY A 241 -30.47 30.66 -19.03
N LEU A 242 -29.49 30.56 -19.93
CA LEU A 242 -29.65 29.94 -21.26
C LEU A 242 -29.16 28.47 -21.26
N PRO A 243 -29.43 27.68 -22.31
CA PRO A 243 -28.77 26.38 -22.47
C PRO A 243 -27.26 26.54 -22.71
N THR A 244 -26.45 25.56 -22.28
CA THR A 244 -25.00 25.54 -22.57
C THR A 244 -24.72 25.76 -24.06
N GLY A 245 -23.81 26.70 -24.34
CA GLY A 245 -23.40 27.03 -25.71
C GLY A 245 -24.36 27.97 -26.44
N VAL A 246 -25.47 28.39 -25.83
CA VAL A 246 -26.43 29.32 -26.41
C VAL A 246 -26.29 30.70 -25.77
N TYR A 247 -26.30 31.74 -26.59
CA TYR A 247 -26.12 33.14 -26.20
C TYR A 247 -27.11 34.04 -26.92
N LYS A 248 -27.52 35.13 -26.26
CA LYS A 248 -28.29 36.22 -26.88
C LYS A 248 -27.35 37.32 -27.36
N ARG A 249 -27.56 37.82 -28.59
CA ARG A 249 -26.83 38.98 -29.14
C ARG A 249 -27.82 39.87 -29.88
N GLY A 250 -28.29 40.93 -29.21
CA GLY A 250 -29.42 41.73 -29.68
C GLY A 250 -30.69 40.87 -29.80
N ASN A 251 -31.37 40.95 -30.94
CA ASN A 251 -32.60 40.19 -31.22
C ASN A 251 -32.35 38.77 -31.77
N LYS A 252 -31.09 38.33 -31.90
CA LYS A 252 -30.74 37.00 -32.43
C LYS A 252 -30.16 36.09 -31.36
N ILE A 253 -30.38 34.80 -31.54
CA ILE A 253 -29.77 33.73 -30.73
C ILE A 253 -28.56 33.18 -31.48
N ILE A 254 -27.46 32.96 -30.76
CA ILE A 254 -26.24 32.36 -31.30
C ILE A 254 -25.94 31.10 -30.52
N SER A 255 -25.60 30.03 -31.24
CA SER A 255 -25.08 28.81 -30.66
C SER A 255 -23.60 28.64 -31.02
N ILE A 256 -22.78 28.26 -30.04
CA ILE A 256 -21.32 28.18 -30.16
C ILE A 256 -20.84 26.84 -29.60
N ALA A 257 -20.31 25.99 -30.48
CA ALA A 257 -19.70 24.71 -30.12
C ALA A 257 -18.18 24.79 -30.22
N ASN A 258 -17.49 24.39 -29.14
CA ASN A 258 -16.04 24.36 -29.06
C ASN A 258 -15.53 22.91 -28.98
N PHE A 259 -14.42 22.62 -29.66
CA PHE A 259 -13.84 21.29 -29.84
C PHE A 259 -12.32 21.30 -29.63
N GLY A 260 -11.86 21.98 -28.58
CA GLY A 260 -10.44 22.29 -28.41
C GLY A 260 -10.09 23.57 -29.16
N ASP A 261 -9.25 23.45 -30.17
CA ASP A 261 -8.79 24.53 -31.06
C ASP A 261 -9.86 25.00 -32.05
N LYS A 262 -10.83 24.14 -32.37
CA LYS A 262 -11.90 24.46 -33.32
C LYS A 262 -13.13 25.02 -32.63
N ARG A 263 -13.61 26.16 -33.13
CA ARG A 263 -14.87 26.81 -32.75
C ARG A 263 -15.81 26.91 -33.94
N ILE A 264 -17.06 26.48 -33.76
CA ILE A 264 -18.12 26.60 -34.77
C ILE A 264 -19.27 27.38 -34.13
N GLU A 265 -19.80 28.36 -34.86
CA GLU A 265 -20.96 29.13 -34.42
C GLU A 265 -22.04 29.20 -35.50
N ARG A 266 -23.29 29.34 -35.07
CA ARG A 266 -24.44 29.52 -35.96
C ARG A 266 -25.50 30.39 -35.30
N ARG A 267 -26.21 31.19 -36.11
CA ARG A 267 -27.31 32.06 -35.68
C ARG A 267 -28.66 31.36 -35.85
N PHE A 268 -29.58 31.67 -34.95
CA PHE A 268 -30.94 31.11 -34.87
C PHE A 268 -31.92 32.20 -34.45
N ASP A 269 -33.19 31.96 -34.74
CA ASP A 269 -34.29 32.85 -34.33
C ASP A 269 -34.85 32.48 -32.95
N ASN A 270 -34.64 31.25 -32.47
CA ASN A 270 -35.12 30.80 -31.17
C ASN A 270 -34.10 29.95 -30.40
N ILE A 271 -34.28 29.88 -29.09
CA ILE A 271 -33.39 29.17 -28.15
C ILE A 271 -33.44 27.65 -28.36
N ILE A 272 -34.60 27.11 -28.76
CA ILE A 272 -34.82 25.66 -28.89
C ILE A 272 -33.96 25.10 -30.03
N GLU A 273 -34.00 25.72 -31.21
CA GLU A 273 -33.17 25.34 -32.36
C GLU A 273 -31.68 25.53 -32.08
N ALA A 274 -31.31 26.65 -31.46
CA ALA A 274 -29.91 26.91 -31.09
C ALA A 274 -29.36 25.84 -30.13
N SER A 275 -30.17 25.45 -29.15
CA SER A 275 -29.86 24.40 -28.19
C SER A 275 -29.76 23.03 -28.86
N LYS A 276 -30.73 22.68 -29.72
CA LYS A 276 -30.71 21.41 -30.47
C LYS A 276 -29.46 21.30 -31.34
N TRP A 277 -29.15 22.33 -32.12
CA TRP A 277 -27.96 22.35 -32.97
C TRP A 277 -26.66 22.20 -32.16
N TYR A 278 -26.56 22.79 -30.97
CA TYR A 278 -25.41 22.62 -30.10
C TYR A 278 -25.23 21.14 -29.71
N ILE A 279 -26.30 20.50 -29.22
CA ILE A 279 -26.28 19.09 -28.83
C ILE A 279 -25.89 18.22 -30.02
N ASP A 280 -26.51 18.42 -31.18
CA ASP A 280 -26.26 17.64 -32.39
C ASP A 280 -24.78 17.77 -32.80
N LYS A 281 -24.23 18.99 -32.81
CA LYS A 281 -22.83 19.21 -33.18
C LYS A 281 -21.84 18.65 -32.17
N LYS A 282 -22.12 18.79 -30.88
CA LYS A 282 -21.29 18.17 -29.84
C LYS A 282 -21.35 16.64 -29.94
N THR A 283 -22.53 16.07 -30.23
CA THR A 283 -22.74 14.62 -30.34
C THR A 283 -22.04 14.05 -31.56
N GLU A 284 -22.13 14.73 -32.71
CA GLU A 284 -21.41 14.37 -33.93
C GLU A 284 -19.90 14.27 -33.67
N TYR A 285 -19.32 15.30 -33.05
CA TYR A 285 -17.88 15.31 -32.76
C TYR A 285 -17.49 14.29 -31.69
N TYR A 286 -18.31 14.11 -30.64
CA TYR A 286 -18.10 13.08 -29.64
C TYR A 286 -18.05 11.68 -30.27
N ASN A 287 -19.01 11.37 -31.13
CA ASN A 287 -19.04 10.09 -31.84
C ASN A 287 -17.79 9.90 -32.70
N LYS A 288 -17.33 10.94 -33.41
CA LYS A 288 -16.06 10.88 -34.15
C LYS A 288 -14.86 10.57 -33.26
N ILE A 289 -14.80 11.16 -32.05
CA ILE A 289 -13.75 10.82 -31.07
C ILE A 289 -13.90 9.36 -30.64
N VAL A 290 -15.09 8.93 -30.22
CA VAL A 290 -15.31 7.55 -29.73
C VAL A 290 -14.99 6.51 -30.82
N ASP A 291 -15.38 6.78 -32.06
CA ASP A 291 -15.15 5.91 -33.21
C ASP A 291 -13.64 5.80 -33.55
N SER A 292 -12.83 6.82 -33.24
CA SER A 292 -11.36 6.71 -33.39
C SER A 292 -10.72 5.75 -32.40
N TYR A 293 -11.45 5.27 -31.38
CA TYR A 293 -11.00 4.25 -30.43
C TYR A 293 -11.53 2.84 -30.76
N LEU A 294 -12.29 2.67 -31.84
CA LEU A 294 -12.80 1.36 -32.24
C LEU A 294 -11.62 0.41 -32.52
N GLY A 295 -11.60 -0.73 -31.83
CA GLY A 295 -10.51 -1.72 -31.93
C GLY A 295 -9.25 -1.37 -31.11
N ILE A 296 -9.17 -0.16 -30.53
CA ILE A 296 -8.06 0.28 -29.67
C ILE A 296 -8.38 0.00 -28.19
N ILE A 297 -9.61 0.29 -27.78
CA ILE A 297 -10.07 0.08 -26.39
C ILE A 297 -10.93 -1.19 -26.29
N PRO A 298 -11.11 -1.76 -25.08
CA PRO A 298 -11.97 -2.93 -24.91
C PRO A 298 -13.41 -2.66 -25.41
N ASN A 299 -13.97 -3.62 -26.15
CA ASN A 299 -15.29 -3.47 -26.79
C ASN A 299 -16.42 -3.14 -25.81
N SER A 300 -16.34 -3.64 -24.57
CA SER A 300 -17.28 -3.28 -23.51
C SER A 300 -17.28 -1.78 -23.21
N ILE A 301 -16.10 -1.16 -23.13
CA ILE A 301 -15.93 0.28 -22.89
C ILE A 301 -16.39 1.09 -24.09
N TYR A 302 -16.04 0.65 -25.31
CA TYR A 302 -16.52 1.30 -26.53
C TYR A 302 -18.06 1.36 -26.58
N LYS A 303 -18.75 0.26 -26.29
CA LYS A 303 -20.23 0.23 -26.23
C LYS A 303 -20.79 1.21 -25.20
N ILE A 304 -20.24 1.22 -23.99
CA ILE A 304 -20.60 2.18 -22.93
C ILE A 304 -20.48 3.63 -23.45
N LEU A 305 -19.37 3.95 -24.12
CA LEU A 305 -19.12 5.29 -24.64
C LEU A 305 -20.06 5.66 -25.79
N LYS A 306 -20.45 4.72 -26.66
CA LYS A 306 -21.42 4.95 -27.73
C LYS A 306 -22.84 5.21 -27.23
N GLU A 307 -23.19 4.65 -26.08
CA GLU A 307 -24.50 4.87 -25.44
C GLU A 307 -24.59 6.21 -24.69
N TYR A 308 -23.44 6.86 -24.42
CA TYR A 308 -23.39 8.13 -23.72
C TYR A 308 -24.11 9.24 -24.51
N LYS A 309 -25.02 9.95 -23.84
CA LYS A 309 -25.78 11.05 -24.43
C LYS A 309 -25.34 12.39 -23.87
N ILE A 310 -24.99 13.31 -24.75
CA ILE A 310 -24.72 14.71 -24.38
C ILE A 310 -26.03 15.36 -23.95
N LYS A 311 -26.02 15.96 -22.76
CA LYS A 311 -27.18 16.63 -22.17
C LYS A 311 -26.94 18.13 -22.09
N GLN A 312 -28.02 18.90 -22.15
CA GLN A 312 -27.99 20.32 -21.80
C GLN A 312 -27.88 20.48 -20.30
N ILE A 313 -27.10 21.48 -19.89
CA ILE A 313 -27.12 21.99 -18.52
C ILE A 313 -27.87 23.31 -18.58
N LYS A 314 -28.86 23.44 -17.70
CA LYS A 314 -29.57 24.69 -17.46
C LYS A 314 -28.84 25.46 -16.38
#